data_AF-A0A7C5TNF0-F1
#
_entry.id   AF-A0A7C5TNF0-F1
#
_cell.length_a   1.000
_cell.length_b   1.000
_cell.length_c   1.000
_cell.angle_alpha   90.00
_cell.angle_beta   90.00
_cell.angle_gamma   90.00
#
_symmetry.space_group_name_H-M   'P 1'
#
loop_
_entity.id
_entity.type
_entity.pdbx_description
1 polymer ?
#
loop_
_entity_poly.entity_id
_entity_poly.type
_entity_poly.pdbx_seq_one_letter_code
_entity_poly.pdbx_strand_id
1 'polypeptide(L)' 'MPLDLMVDKAFRLVRDGKIEEIGGDRFNVIGDHGTYTVQVDPTGKLTCSCPGFSRRKICSHVAAVIIYRDLKLSKPTGR' A
#
# COMPACT_ATOMS: atom_id res chain seq x y z
N MET A 1 1.65 7.18 15.42
CA MET A 1 1.73 8.00 14.21
C MET A 1 0.36 8.63 14.01
N PRO A 2 0.25 9.96 14.09
CA PRO A 2 -0.92 10.74 13.67
C PRO A 2 -1.37 10.38 12.25
N LEU A 3 -2.66 10.60 11.95
CA LEU A 3 -3.25 10.25 10.66
C LEU A 3 -2.56 10.97 9.50
N ASP A 4 -2.33 12.28 9.61
CA ASP A 4 -1.74 13.09 8.54
C ASP A 4 -0.36 12.58 8.15
N LEU A 5 0.50 12.32 9.14
CA LEU A 5 1.84 11.75 8.91
C LEU A 5 1.80 10.34 8.29
N MET A 6 0.73 9.57 8.53
CA MET A 6 0.54 8.27 7.89
C MET A 6 0.21 8.43 6.41
N VAL A 7 -0.66 9.39 6.10
CA VAL A 7 -1.08 9.71 4.73
C VAL A 7 0.09 10.29 3.94
N ASP A 8 0.85 11.22 4.51
CA ASP A 8 2.06 11.78 3.88
C ASP A 8 3.08 10.69 3.54
N LYS A 9 3.29 9.76 4.49
CA LYS A 9 4.17 8.62 4.27
C LYS A 9 3.63 7.71 3.16
N ALA A 10 2.32 7.50 3.07
CA ALA A 10 1.72 6.70 2.01
C ALA A 10 1.95 7.33 0.63
N PHE A 11 1.73 8.64 0.48
CA PHE A 11 2.03 9.36 -0.76
C PHE A 11 3.50 9.28 -1.15
N ARG A 12 4.41 9.44 -0.18
CA ARG A 12 5.86 9.28 -0.43
C ARG A 12 6.18 7.89 -0.97
N LEU A 13 5.62 6.83 -0.40
CA LEU A 13 5.85 5.46 -0.87
C LEU A 13 5.40 5.28 -2.33
N VAL A 14 4.25 5.83 -2.72
CA VAL A 14 3.76 5.77 -4.11
C VAL A 14 4.67 6.56 -5.04
N ARG A 15 4.96 7.82 -4.70
CA ARG A 15 5.78 8.73 -5.51
C ARG A 15 7.19 8.20 -5.73
N ASP A 16 7.79 7.63 -4.68
CA ASP A 16 9.16 7.14 -4.70
C ASP A 16 9.27 5.72 -5.29
N GLY A 17 8.19 5.17 -5.86
CA GLY A 17 8.17 3.86 -6.52
C GLY A 17 8.40 2.69 -5.57
N LYS A 18 7.99 2.80 -4.30
CA LYS A 18 8.24 1.81 -3.25
C LYS A 18 7.23 0.67 -3.20
N ILE A 19 6.47 0.47 -4.27
CA ILE A 19 5.44 -0.57 -4.39
C ILE A 19 5.79 -1.46 -5.58
N GLU A 20 5.89 -2.76 -5.33
CA GLU A 20 6.12 -3.80 -6.32
C GLU A 20 4.92 -4.75 -6.33
N GLU A 21 4.32 -4.98 -7.50
CA GLU A 21 3.28 -5.99 -7.69
C GLU A 21 3.92 -7.37 -7.81
N ILE A 22 3.58 -8.31 -6.92
CA ILE A 22 4.13 -9.67 -6.91
C ILE A 22 3.11 -10.73 -7.38
N GLY A 23 2.00 -10.28 -7.95
CA GLY A 23 0.93 -11.13 -8.50
C GLY A 23 -0.08 -11.62 -7.46
N GLY A 24 -1.23 -12.11 -7.94
CA GLY A 24 -2.29 -12.67 -7.09
C GLY A 24 -2.81 -11.70 -6.04
N ASP A 25 -3.03 -10.43 -6.43
CA ASP A 25 -3.46 -9.34 -5.55
C ASP A 25 -2.55 -9.08 -4.34
N ARG A 26 -1.25 -9.33 -4.50
CA ARG A 26 -0.21 -9.08 -3.49
C ARG A 26 0.80 -8.04 -3.97
N PHE A 27 1.27 -7.25 -3.02
CA PHE A 27 2.19 -6.14 -3.24
C PHE A 27 3.29 -6.19 -2.18
N ASN A 28 4.54 -6.03 -2.60
CA ASN A 28 5.63 -5.67 -1.70
C ASN A 28 5.66 -4.15 -1.56
N VAL A 29 5.76 -3.66 -0.32
CA VAL A 29 5.90 -2.24 -0.02
C VAL A 29 7.17 -2.02 0.79
N ILE A 30 8.10 -1.27 0.23
CA ILE A 30 9.43 -1.00 0.81
C ILE A 30 9.31 0.21 1.74
N GLY A 31 9.12 -0.05 3.03
CA GLY A 31 9.04 0.98 4.07
C GLY A 31 10.39 1.28 4.74
N ASP A 32 10.41 2.27 5.63
CA ASP A 32 11.64 2.71 6.33
C ASP A 32 12.29 1.61 7.22
N HIS A 33 11.52 0.60 7.63
CA HIS A 33 11.96 -0.45 8.56
C HIS A 33 11.95 -1.85 7.92
N GLY A 34 11.82 -1.93 6.60
CA GLY A 34 11.81 -3.18 5.85
C GLY A 34 10.70 -3.24 4.80
N THR A 35 10.69 -4.36 4.08
CA THR A 35 9.67 -4.66 3.08
C THR A 35 8.52 -5.42 3.72
N TYR A 36 7.30 -4.98 3.46
CA TYR A 36 6.09 -5.59 3.99
C TYR A 36 5.16 -5.97 2.86
N THR A 37 4.47 -7.08 3.01
CA THR A 37 3.49 -7.54 2.02
C THR A 37 2.14 -6.96 2.35
N VAL A 38 1.47 -6.41 1.35
CA VAL A 38 0.06 -6.05 1.37
C VAL A 38 -0.67 -7.05 0.47
N GLN A 39 -1.77 -7.64 0.94
CA GLN A 39 -2.62 -8.50 0.14
C GLN A 39 -4.05 -7.97 0.13
N VAL A 40 -4.74 -8.16 -0.99
CA VAL A 40 -6.20 -8.03 -1.08
C VAL A 40 -6.79 -9.41 -0.84
N ASP A 41 -7.77 -9.51 0.06
CA ASP A 41 -8.54 -10.72 0.25
C ASP A 41 -9.72 -10.80 -0.76
N PRO A 42 -10.40 -11.96 -0.87
CA PRO A 42 -11.54 -12.10 -1.79
C PRO A 42 -12.71 -11.15 -1.54
N THR A 43 -12.78 -10.52 -0.36
CA THR A 43 -13.80 -9.52 -0.02
C THR A 43 -13.38 -8.10 -0.43
N GLY A 44 -12.19 -7.94 -1.01
CA GLY A 44 -11.61 -6.66 -1.38
C GLY A 44 -10.90 -5.94 -0.25
N LYS A 45 -10.81 -6.51 0.96
CA LYS A 45 -10.12 -5.88 2.10
C LYS A 45 -8.62 -6.05 1.96
N LEU A 46 -7.89 -5.00 2.31
CA LEU A 46 -6.43 -5.02 2.31
C LEU A 46 -5.89 -5.33 3.69
N THR A 47 -4.90 -6.21 3.75
CA THR A 47 -4.14 -6.50 4.97
C THR A 47 -2.65 -6.32 4.73
N CYS A 48 -1.90 -5.99 5.78
CA CYS A 48 -0.45 -5.78 5.69
C CYS A 48 0.30 -6.54 6.79
N SER A 49 1.46 -7.09 6.45
CA SER A 49 2.32 -7.82 7.39
C SER A 49 3.08 -6.92 8.38
N CYS A 50 3.00 -5.59 8.26
CA CYS A 50 3.77 -4.71 9.13
C CYS A 50 3.24 -4.65 10.58
N PRO A 51 4.10 -4.42 11.58
CA PRO A 51 3.69 -4.33 12.99
C PRO A 51 2.62 -3.26 13.24
N GLY A 52 2.68 -2.15 12.51
CA GLY A 52 1.71 -1.05 12.63
C GLY A 52 0.30 -1.47 12.26
N PHE A 53 0.14 -2.26 11.19
CA PHE A 53 -1.15 -2.79 10.76
C PHE A 53 -1.65 -3.87 11.72
N SER A 54 -0.78 -4.78 12.16
CA SER A 54 -1.17 -5.83 13.11
C SER A 54 -1.85 -5.25 14.37
N ARG A 55 -1.28 -4.15 14.92
CA ARG A 55 -1.77 -3.47 16.13
C ARG A 55 -2.97 -2.57 15.92
N ARG A 56 -3.02 -1.79 14.82
CA ARG A 56 -4.03 -0.72 14.63
C ARG A 56 -5.02 -0.97 13.50
N LYS A 57 -4.79 -2.01 12.70
CA LYS A 57 -5.50 -2.30 11.43
C LYS A 57 -5.44 -1.16 10.39
N ILE A 58 -4.53 -0.21 10.60
CA ILE A 58 -4.23 0.90 9.68
C ILE A 58 -2.72 1.13 9.62
N CYS A 59 -2.19 1.39 8.43
CA CYS A 59 -0.80 1.77 8.21
C CYS A 59 -0.62 2.50 6.88
N SER A 60 0.51 3.18 6.72
CA SER A 60 0.87 3.86 5.48
C SER A 60 1.05 2.91 4.29
N HIS A 61 1.42 1.64 4.51
CA HIS A 61 1.61 0.68 3.41
C HIS A 61 0.27 0.30 2.75
N VAL A 62 -0.77 0.04 3.53
CA VAL A 62 -2.11 -0.23 2.98
C VAL A 62 -2.64 1.00 2.27
N ALA A 63 -2.52 2.18 2.88
CA ALA A 63 -2.93 3.43 2.25
C ALA A 63 -2.19 3.67 0.92
N ALA A 64 -0.89 3.38 0.86
CA ALA A 64 -0.09 3.52 -0.36
C ALA A 64 -0.60 2.59 -1.48
N VAL A 65 -0.96 1.34 -1.15
CA VAL A 65 -1.52 0.40 -2.13
C VAL A 65 -2.91 0.82 -2.61
N ILE A 66 -3.75 1.38 -1.73
CA ILE A 66 -5.05 1.94 -2.14
C ILE A 66 -4.85 3.05 -3.19
N ILE A 67 -3.99 4.03 -2.88
CA ILE A 67 -3.67 5.14 -3.79
C ILE A 67 -3.08 4.62 -5.10
N TYR A 68 -2.13 3.68 -5.02
CA TYR A 68 -1.48 3.10 -6.19
C TYR A 68 -2.48 2.40 -7.12
N ARG A 69 -3.41 1.63 -6.57
CA ARG A 69 -4.45 0.93 -7.34
C ARG A 69 -5.40 1.93 -8.01
N ASP A 70 -5.82 2.97 -7.28
CA ASP A 70 -6.68 4.02 -7.83
C ASP A 70 -6.01 4.73 -9.02
N LEU A 71 -4.75 5.14 -8.87
CA LEU A 71 -3.96 5.77 -9.94
C LEU A 71 -3.71 4.85 -11.15
N LYS A 72 -3.63 3.54 -10.94
CA LYS A 72 -3.50 2.54 -12.01
C LYS A 72 -4.82 2.38 -12.77
N LEU A 73 -5.96 2.37 -12.06
CA LEU A 73 -7.29 2.28 -12.66
C LEU A 73 -7.71 3.55 -13.38
N SER A 74 -7.23 4.72 -12.94
CA SER A 74 -7.54 6.01 -13.56
C SER A 74 -6.72 6.31 -14.82
N LYS A 75 -5.62 5.59 -15.07
CA LYS A 75 -4.89 5.69 -16.34
C LYS A 75 -5.68 4.92 -17.40
N PRO A 76 -6.06 5.54 -18.54
CA PRO A 76 -6.61 4.79 -19.66
C PRO A 76 -5.56 3.76 -20.04
N THR A 77 -5.92 2.48 -19.94
CA THR A 77 -5.16 1.38 -20.54
C THR A 77 -4.91 1.77 -21.99
N GLY A 78 -3.64 2.02 -22.31
CA GLY A 78 -3.24 2.54 -23.61
C GLY A 78 -3.79 1.66 -24.74
N ARG A 79 -4.51 2.33 -25.65
CA ARG A 79 -4.47 2.03 -27.08
C ARG A 79 -3.10 2.36 -27.63
#